data_AF-A0AAN1RW97-F1
#
_entry.id   AF-A0AAN1RW97-F1
#
_cell.length_a   1.000
_cell.length_b   1.000
_cell.length_c   1.000
_cell.angle_alpha   90.00
_cell.angle_beta   90.00
_cell.angle_gamma   90.00
#
_symmetry.space_group_name_H-M   'P 1'
#
loop_
_entity.id
_entity.type
_entity.pdbx_description
1 polymer ?
#
loop_
_entity_poly.entity_id
_entity_poly.type
_entity_poly.pdbx_seq_one_letter_code
_entity_poly.pdbx_strand_id
1 'polypeptide(L)'
;MRDRVLSLRNLTLAASIAMATLAAPAHAFSDDEARRAILDLRQQLQQQNEQNSRARLQLADQLQSLQQEIAQLRDQLELVSRQQPNAQGQGQQHPGNPQGVEVGDAQEQAAFDGATDLYRKGQYKDAAESLAAFIALYPNSQLAPTAQFYLGSARYASRDYKGAIEQLNNLLQKSPDNARAPDALLVIAGSQIELNNRAGAKTTLQRIVRDYPNSPAANTAKSRLQLL
;
A
#
# COMPACT_ATOMS: atom_id res chain seq x y z
N MET A 1 58.83 22.00 0.60
CA MET A 1 58.52 20.59 0.25
C MET A 1 58.54 19.76 1.52
N ARG A 2 57.39 19.15 1.87
CA ARG A 2 57.18 17.90 2.64
C ARG A 2 57.55 17.90 4.14
N ASP A 3 56.56 18.05 5.04
CA ASP A 3 55.66 17.03 5.66
C ASP A 3 56.26 16.46 6.95
N ARG A 4 55.84 16.92 8.14
CA ARG A 4 54.84 16.28 9.06
C ARG A 4 54.86 14.75 9.04
N VAL A 5 55.22 14.13 10.17
CA VAL A 5 54.38 13.23 11.01
C VAL A 5 55.30 12.64 12.11
N LEU A 6 55.14 13.08 13.36
CA LEU A 6 55.70 12.41 14.55
C LEU A 6 54.56 11.70 15.27
N SER A 7 54.70 10.38 15.39
CA SER A 7 53.77 9.44 16.00
C SER A 7 53.66 9.62 17.51
N LEU A 8 52.48 10.02 18.01
CA LEU A 8 52.13 9.95 19.43
C LEU A 8 51.54 8.56 19.73
N ARG A 9 52.42 7.62 20.10
CA ARG A 9 52.04 6.44 20.87
C ARG A 9 52.69 6.56 22.24
N ASN A 10 51.85 6.37 23.25
CA ASN A 10 52.14 6.02 24.64
C ASN A 10 51.99 7.15 25.67
N LEU A 11 51.21 6.80 26.72
CA LEU A 11 51.43 7.12 28.13
C LEU A 11 50.38 8.03 28.81
N THR A 12 49.27 7.45 29.27
CA THR A 12 48.49 7.84 30.49
C THR A 12 47.60 6.64 30.85
N LEU A 13 48.01 5.71 31.73
CA LEU A 13 48.05 5.70 33.20
C LEU A 13 46.68 5.82 33.89
N ALA A 14 46.41 4.80 34.72
CA ALA A 14 45.47 4.71 35.85
C ALA A 14 44.02 4.28 35.59
N ALA A 15 43.84 2.94 35.54
CA ALA A 15 42.63 2.28 36.02
C ALA A 15 42.81 1.94 37.51
N SER A 16 41.92 2.40 38.38
CA SER A 16 41.68 1.75 39.68
C SER A 16 40.25 1.99 40.14
N ILE A 17 39.65 0.86 40.54
CA ILE A 17 38.27 0.59 40.91
C ILE A 17 38.00 1.08 42.34
N ALA A 18 36.84 1.68 42.59
CA ALA A 18 36.24 1.73 43.92
C ALA A 18 34.72 1.55 43.80
N MET A 19 34.27 0.30 43.98
CA MET A 19 32.89 -0.01 44.37
C MET A 19 32.80 0.00 45.90
N ALA A 20 31.89 0.80 46.45
CA ALA A 20 31.33 0.60 47.79
C ALA A 20 29.87 1.05 47.77
N THR A 21 28.99 0.08 48.00
CA THR A 21 27.53 0.15 48.07
C THR A 21 27.06 0.75 49.39
N LEU A 22 25.93 1.46 49.38
CA LEU A 22 24.89 1.42 50.44
C LEU A 22 23.61 2.15 49.98
N ALA A 23 22.61 1.33 49.64
CA ALA A 23 21.15 1.54 49.69
C ALA A 23 20.55 2.91 49.30
N ALA A 24 20.07 3.00 48.05
CA ALA A 24 18.90 3.82 47.68
C ALA A 24 17.75 2.86 47.29
N PRO A 25 16.47 3.20 47.51
CA PRO A 25 15.36 2.29 47.22
C PRO A 25 15.24 2.13 45.71
N ALA A 26 15.76 1.03 45.18
CA ALA A 26 15.55 0.64 43.81
C ALA A 26 14.16 -0.01 43.69
N HIS A 27 13.39 0.42 42.68
CA HIS A 27 12.25 -0.30 42.04
C HIS A 27 10.79 0.04 42.40
N ALA A 28 10.44 1.22 42.92
CA ALA A 28 9.03 1.65 43.00
C ALA A 28 8.60 2.68 41.93
N PHE A 29 9.52 3.50 41.41
CA PHE A 29 9.16 4.65 40.55
C PHE A 29 8.96 4.32 39.06
N SER A 30 9.56 3.25 38.54
CA SER A 30 9.38 2.86 37.13
C SER A 30 8.02 2.22 36.84
N ASP A 31 7.40 1.59 37.84
CA ASP A 31 6.10 0.91 37.68
C ASP A 31 4.94 1.91 37.68
N ASP A 32 5.00 2.93 38.54
CA ASP A 32 4.00 4.00 38.57
C ASP A 32 4.05 4.90 37.32
N GLU A 33 5.24 5.19 36.80
CA GLU A 33 5.42 5.96 35.56
C GLU A 33 4.93 5.15 34.34
N ALA A 34 5.27 3.86 34.27
CA ALA A 34 4.77 2.98 33.22
C ALA A 34 3.24 2.84 33.26
N ARG A 35 2.65 2.73 34.46
CA ARG A 35 1.20 2.66 34.63
C ARG A 35 0.51 3.95 34.17
N ARG A 36 1.09 5.11 34.46
CA ARG A 36 0.59 6.41 33.96
C ARG A 36 0.70 6.51 32.44
N ALA A 37 1.83 6.11 31.86
CA ALA A 37 2.02 6.12 30.40
C ALA A 37 1.02 5.22 29.67
N ILE A 38 0.69 4.05 30.23
CA ILE A 38 -0.32 3.15 29.65
C ILE A 38 -1.73 3.76 29.73
N LEU A 39 -2.06 4.44 30.82
CA LEU A 39 -3.35 5.12 30.98
C LEU A 39 -3.47 6.30 29.99
N ASP A 40 -2.43 7.13 29.87
CA ASP A 40 -2.39 8.23 28.91
C ASP A 40 -2.47 7.73 27.46
N LEU A 41 -1.74 6.66 27.12
CA LEU A 41 -1.79 6.06 25.80
C LEU A 41 -3.19 5.50 25.49
N ARG A 42 -3.84 4.86 26.47
CA ARG A 42 -5.21 4.36 26.31
C ARG A 42 -6.19 5.49 26.09
N GLN A 43 -6.05 6.58 26.83
CA GLN A 43 -6.86 7.78 26.67
C GLN A 43 -6.64 8.41 25.30
N GLN A 44 -5.39 8.51 24.86
CA GLN A 44 -5.04 9.05 23.54
C GLN A 44 -5.59 8.18 22.41
N LEU A 45 -5.49 6.84 22.53
CA LEU A 45 -6.07 5.92 21.55
C LEU A 45 -7.61 6.02 21.51
N GLN A 46 -8.27 6.15 22.66
CA GLN A 46 -9.72 6.38 22.71
C GLN A 46 -10.09 7.68 22.02
N GLN A 47 -9.38 8.77 22.32
CA GLN A 47 -9.61 10.07 21.71
C GLN A 47 -9.34 10.04 20.18
N GLN A 48 -8.27 9.38 19.76
CA GLN A 48 -7.96 9.21 18.34
C GLN A 48 -9.03 8.38 17.62
N ASN A 49 -9.52 7.32 18.26
CA ASN A 49 -10.55 6.47 17.68
C ASN A 49 -11.89 7.20 17.57
N GLU A 50 -12.24 8.03 18.56
CA GLU A 50 -13.41 8.92 18.51
C GLU A 50 -13.28 9.99 17.43
N GLN A 51 -12.09 10.58 17.26
CA GLN A 51 -11.83 11.50 16.15
C GLN A 51 -11.98 10.80 14.80
N ASN A 52 -11.44 9.58 14.67
CA ASN A 52 -11.56 8.78 13.45
C ASN A 52 -13.03 8.42 13.15
N SER A 53 -13.80 8.03 14.17
CA SER A 53 -15.22 7.72 14.00
C SER A 53 -16.02 8.95 13.60
N ARG A 54 -15.74 10.13 14.17
CA ARG A 54 -16.39 11.39 13.78
C ARG A 54 -16.08 11.77 12.34
N ALA A 55 -14.81 11.66 11.93
CA ALA A 55 -14.41 11.93 10.55
C ALA A 55 -15.11 10.97 9.57
N ARG A 56 -15.26 9.70 9.95
CA ARG A 56 -15.98 8.70 9.14
C ARG A 56 -17.46 9.01 8.99
N LEU A 57 -18.13 9.47 10.06
CA LEU A 57 -19.52 9.89 10.00
C LEU A 57 -19.69 11.12 9.10
N GLN A 58 -18.83 12.13 9.25
CA GLN A 58 -18.86 13.32 8.39
C GLN A 58 -18.65 12.99 6.91
N LEU A 59 -17.82 12.00 6.60
CA LEU A 59 -17.62 11.54 5.23
C LEU A 59 -18.84 10.79 4.71
N ALA A 60 -19.45 9.94 5.54
CA ALA A 60 -20.67 9.21 5.17
C ALA A 60 -21.83 10.18 4.88
N ASP A 61 -21.99 11.22 5.70
CA ASP A 61 -23.01 12.26 5.49
C ASP A 61 -22.77 13.02 4.16
N GLN A 62 -21.51 13.36 3.83
CA GLN A 62 -21.15 13.97 2.55
C GLN A 62 -21.43 13.07 1.36
N LEU A 63 -21.12 11.77 1.47
CA LEU A 63 -21.44 10.81 0.42
C LEU A 63 -22.95 10.71 0.19
N GLN A 64 -23.73 10.72 1.27
CA GLN A 64 -25.19 10.68 1.18
C GLN A 64 -25.77 11.95 0.54
N SER A 65 -25.24 13.14 0.87
CA SER A 65 -25.68 14.39 0.23
C SER A 65 -25.33 14.42 -1.26
N LEU A 66 -24.13 13.99 -1.63
CA LEU A 66 -23.71 13.89 -3.02
C LEU A 66 -24.56 12.90 -3.82
N GLN A 67 -24.93 11.76 -3.22
CA GLN A 67 -25.82 10.80 -3.88
C GLN A 67 -27.22 11.40 -4.14
N GLN A 68 -27.76 12.17 -3.19
CA GLN A 68 -29.02 12.88 -3.37
C GLN A 68 -28.93 13.93 -4.47
N GLU A 69 -27.84 14.70 -4.52
CA GLU A 69 -27.61 15.70 -5.56
C GLU A 69 -27.49 15.05 -6.94
N ILE A 70 -26.77 13.93 -7.06
CA ILE A 70 -26.69 13.14 -8.30
C ILE A 70 -28.07 12.66 -8.73
N ALA A 71 -28.92 12.19 -7.80
CA ALA A 71 -30.28 11.77 -8.12
C ALA A 71 -31.14 12.94 -8.64
N GLN A 72 -31.04 14.11 -8.01
CA GLN A 72 -31.74 15.32 -8.46
C GLN A 72 -31.25 15.84 -9.81
N LEU A 73 -29.95 15.79 -10.07
CA LEU A 73 -29.39 16.17 -11.37
C LEU A 73 -29.81 15.21 -12.48
N ARG A 74 -29.92 13.91 -12.18
CA ARG A 74 -30.46 12.91 -13.12
C ARG A 74 -31.91 13.17 -13.47
N ASP A 75 -32.74 13.47 -12.48
CA ASP A 75 -34.16 13.81 -12.71
C ASP A 75 -34.30 15.09 -13.54
N GLN A 76 -33.49 16.13 -13.27
CA GLN A 76 -33.42 17.34 -14.09
C GLN A 76 -33.00 17.05 -15.55
N LEU A 77 -31.99 16.20 -15.75
CA LEU A 77 -31.57 15.77 -17.09
C LEU A 77 -32.67 15.00 -17.81
N GLU A 78 -33.42 14.15 -17.10
CA GLU A 78 -34.57 13.45 -17.67
C GLU A 78 -35.67 14.41 -18.11
N LEU A 79 -35.97 15.44 -17.30
CA LEU A 79 -36.94 16.48 -17.65
C LEU A 79 -36.50 17.33 -18.85
N VAL A 80 -35.21 17.64 -18.98
CA VAL A 80 -34.65 18.37 -20.14
C VAL A 80 -34.66 17.50 -21.39
N SER A 81 -34.30 16.21 -21.27
CA SER A 81 -34.32 15.25 -22.39
C SER A 81 -35.73 14.98 -22.92
N ARG A 82 -36.74 14.96 -22.04
CA ARG A 82 -38.16 14.80 -22.42
C ARG A 82 -38.74 16.02 -23.14
N GLN A 83 -38.09 17.18 -23.08
CA GLN A 83 -38.48 18.39 -23.83
C GLN A 83 -37.92 18.43 -25.26
N GLN A 84 -37.17 17.41 -25.71
CA GLN A 84 -36.78 17.25 -27.11
C GLN A 84 -37.61 16.15 -27.79
N PRO A 85 -38.71 16.49 -28.51
CA PRO A 85 -39.32 15.54 -29.43
C PRO A 85 -38.54 15.53 -30.76
N ASN A 86 -38.02 14.34 -31.10
CA ASN A 86 -37.61 13.86 -32.43
C ASN A 86 -36.63 14.67 -33.29
N ALA A 87 -35.47 14.05 -33.56
CA ALA A 87 -34.95 13.90 -34.92
C ALA A 87 -34.18 12.57 -35.05
N GLN A 88 -34.81 11.58 -35.72
CA GLN A 88 -34.12 10.40 -36.23
C GLN A 88 -33.24 10.79 -37.43
N GLY A 89 -32.01 10.25 -37.51
CA GLY A 89 -31.15 10.39 -38.68
C GLY A 89 -29.79 9.69 -38.52
N GLN A 90 -29.48 8.79 -39.45
CA GLN A 90 -28.29 7.92 -39.51
C GLN A 90 -26.96 8.67 -39.72
N GLY A 91 -25.83 8.04 -39.34
CA GLY A 91 -24.56 8.16 -40.08
C GLY A 91 -23.31 8.68 -39.35
N GLN A 92 -22.36 7.75 -39.12
CA GLN A 92 -20.89 7.89 -39.27
C GLN A 92 -20.06 8.86 -38.38
N GLN A 93 -19.22 8.23 -37.52
CA GLN A 93 -17.76 8.39 -37.39
C GLN A 93 -17.09 9.70 -36.88
N HIS A 94 -16.64 9.63 -35.60
CA HIS A 94 -15.43 10.23 -34.94
C HIS A 94 -15.22 11.77 -34.98
N PRO A 95 -14.28 12.34 -34.19
CA PRO A 95 -13.89 12.17 -32.79
C PRO A 95 -14.07 13.49 -32.01
N GLY A 96 -14.33 13.42 -30.71
CA GLY A 96 -14.44 14.63 -29.90
C GLY A 96 -15.32 14.34 -28.70
N ASN A 97 -14.80 13.53 -27.79
CA ASN A 97 -15.43 13.15 -26.55
C ASN A 97 -15.88 14.44 -25.82
N PRO A 98 -17.18 14.78 -25.76
CA PRO A 98 -17.63 15.78 -24.82
C PRO A 98 -17.45 15.10 -23.46
N GLN A 99 -16.62 15.71 -22.61
CA GLN A 99 -16.38 15.28 -21.24
C GLN A 99 -17.71 15.10 -20.52
N GLY A 100 -18.23 13.87 -20.54
CA GLY A 100 -19.30 13.39 -19.70
C GLY A 100 -18.67 13.11 -18.35
N VAL A 101 -18.76 14.10 -17.47
CA VAL A 101 -18.60 14.04 -16.02
C VAL A 101 -18.29 12.64 -15.47
N GLU A 102 -16.99 12.42 -15.25
CA GLU A 102 -16.20 11.66 -14.26
C GLU A 102 -16.88 10.84 -13.12
N VAL A 103 -18.15 10.42 -13.21
CA VAL A 103 -18.80 9.62 -12.16
C VAL A 103 -18.27 8.19 -12.14
N GLY A 104 -17.83 7.66 -13.30
CA GLY A 104 -17.10 6.39 -13.38
C GLY A 104 -15.72 6.48 -12.73
N ASP A 105 -14.97 7.53 -13.08
CA ASP A 105 -13.60 7.79 -12.60
C ASP A 105 -13.58 8.08 -11.09
N ALA A 106 -14.51 8.88 -10.58
CA ALA A 106 -14.60 9.20 -9.15
C ALA A 106 -15.01 7.99 -8.30
N GLN A 107 -15.94 7.16 -8.78
CA GLN A 107 -16.38 5.97 -8.07
C GLN A 107 -15.31 4.88 -8.07
N GLU A 108 -14.62 4.65 -9.20
CA GLU A 108 -13.50 3.70 -9.25
C GLU A 108 -12.34 4.19 -8.38
N GLN A 109 -12.00 5.48 -8.42
CA GLN A 109 -10.94 6.05 -7.60
C GLN A 109 -11.27 5.88 -6.11
N ALA A 110 -12.50 6.20 -5.69
CA ALA A 110 -12.93 6.01 -4.30
C ALA A 110 -12.89 4.53 -3.86
N ALA A 111 -13.31 3.60 -4.73
CA ALA A 111 -13.24 2.17 -4.45
C ALA A 111 -11.79 1.69 -4.30
N PHE A 112 -10.90 2.14 -5.19
CA PHE A 112 -9.48 1.84 -5.14
C PHE A 112 -8.80 2.43 -3.88
N ASP A 113 -9.11 3.69 -3.55
CA ASP A 113 -8.56 4.37 -2.38
C ASP A 113 -9.01 3.71 -1.08
N GLY A 114 -10.29 3.35 -0.97
CA GLY A 114 -10.79 2.59 0.19
C GLY A 114 -10.10 1.24 0.34
N ALA A 115 -9.91 0.51 -0.76
CA ALA A 115 -9.27 -0.80 -0.73
C ALA A 115 -7.76 -0.70 -0.39
N THR A 116 -7.05 0.31 -0.88
CA THR A 116 -5.64 0.54 -0.54
C THR A 116 -5.45 1.12 0.86
N ASP A 117 -6.41 1.86 1.40
CA ASP A 117 -6.40 2.30 2.80
C ASP A 117 -6.47 1.11 3.77
N LEU A 118 -7.31 0.11 3.48
CA LEU A 118 -7.32 -1.16 4.24
C LEU A 118 -5.95 -1.84 4.22
N TYR A 119 -5.29 -1.86 3.06
CA TYR A 119 -3.93 -2.40 2.94
C TYR A 119 -2.93 -1.63 3.81
N ARG A 120 -2.96 -0.28 3.79
CA ARG A 120 -2.09 0.56 4.62
C ARG A 120 -2.34 0.37 6.11
N LYS A 121 -3.58 0.09 6.51
CA LYS A 121 -3.98 -0.24 7.89
C LYS A 121 -3.60 -1.65 8.34
N GLY A 122 -3.03 -2.46 7.44
CA GLY A 122 -2.65 -3.85 7.72
C GLY A 122 -3.84 -4.82 7.71
N GLN A 123 -5.02 -4.37 7.27
CA GLN A 123 -6.22 -5.21 7.12
C GLN A 123 -6.14 -5.99 5.80
N TYR A 124 -5.15 -6.88 5.67
CA TYR A 124 -4.79 -7.48 4.38
C TYR A 124 -5.87 -8.39 3.79
N LYS A 125 -6.67 -9.07 4.63
CA LYS A 125 -7.79 -9.91 4.16
C LYS A 125 -8.89 -9.04 3.55
N ASP A 126 -9.36 -8.05 4.31
CA ASP A 126 -10.39 -7.09 3.87
C ASP A 126 -9.92 -6.30 2.62
N ALA A 127 -8.64 -5.93 2.58
CA ALA A 127 -8.03 -5.29 1.42
C ALA A 127 -8.03 -6.22 0.20
N ALA A 128 -7.67 -7.49 0.35
CA ALA A 128 -7.71 -8.46 -0.74
C ALA A 128 -9.12 -8.65 -1.30
N GLU A 129 -10.13 -8.74 -0.44
CA GLU A 129 -11.54 -8.83 -0.85
C GLU A 129 -11.98 -7.58 -1.61
N SER A 130 -11.68 -6.39 -1.07
CA SER A 130 -12.05 -5.11 -1.67
C SER A 130 -11.35 -4.86 -3.02
N LEU A 131 -10.07 -5.22 -3.13
CA LEU A 131 -9.30 -5.10 -4.37
C LEU A 131 -9.78 -6.12 -5.43
N ALA A 132 -10.14 -7.33 -5.01
CA ALA A 132 -10.73 -8.31 -5.92
C ALA A 132 -12.08 -7.82 -6.46
N ALA A 133 -12.93 -7.24 -5.61
CA ALA A 133 -14.18 -6.61 -6.01
C ALA A 133 -13.94 -5.44 -6.98
N PHE A 134 -12.95 -4.59 -6.69
CA PHE A 134 -12.57 -3.49 -7.59
C PHE A 134 -12.20 -4.00 -9.00
N ILE A 135 -11.35 -5.03 -9.09
CA ILE A 135 -10.92 -5.58 -10.40
C ILE A 135 -12.10 -6.21 -11.16
N ALA A 136 -13.07 -6.80 -10.45
CA ALA A 136 -14.26 -7.38 -11.05
C ALA A 136 -15.26 -6.31 -11.53
N LEU A 137 -15.41 -5.22 -10.78
CA LEU A 137 -16.31 -4.11 -11.12
C LEU A 137 -15.72 -3.18 -12.19
N TYR A 138 -14.40 -2.99 -12.19
CA TYR A 138 -13.69 -2.06 -13.07
C TYR A 138 -12.56 -2.76 -13.86
N PRO A 139 -12.87 -3.78 -14.68
CA PRO A 139 -11.85 -4.57 -15.37
C PRO A 139 -11.04 -3.77 -16.41
N ASN A 140 -11.59 -2.67 -16.91
CA ASN A 140 -10.96 -1.78 -17.90
C ASN A 140 -10.36 -0.51 -17.29
N SER A 141 -10.39 -0.36 -15.95
CA SER A 141 -9.81 0.82 -15.29
C SER A 141 -8.30 0.87 -15.49
N GLN A 142 -7.77 2.08 -15.64
CA GLN A 142 -6.32 2.32 -15.67
C GLN A 142 -5.66 1.94 -14.33
N LEU A 143 -6.43 1.91 -13.25
CA LEU A 143 -6.00 1.48 -11.93
C LEU A 143 -6.01 -0.04 -11.76
N ALA A 144 -6.67 -0.79 -12.66
CA ALA A 144 -6.81 -2.25 -12.52
C ALA A 144 -5.47 -2.99 -12.39
N PRO A 145 -4.41 -2.69 -13.18
CA PRO A 145 -3.10 -3.32 -12.99
C PRO A 145 -2.48 -3.00 -11.63
N THR A 146 -2.66 -1.76 -11.16
CA THR A 146 -2.18 -1.34 -9.83
C THR A 146 -2.96 -2.05 -8.72
N ALA A 147 -4.28 -2.20 -8.86
CA ALA A 147 -5.12 -2.95 -7.94
C ALA A 147 -4.74 -4.42 -7.89
N GLN A 148 -4.41 -5.03 -9.03
CA GLN A 148 -3.89 -6.42 -9.08
C GLN A 148 -2.58 -6.57 -8.32
N PHE A 149 -1.67 -5.59 -8.41
CA PHE A 149 -0.44 -5.58 -7.63
C PHE A 149 -0.73 -5.51 -6.12
N TYR A 150 -1.61 -4.60 -5.69
CA TYR A 150 -1.98 -4.50 -4.28
C TYR A 150 -2.70 -5.76 -3.80
N LEU A 151 -3.52 -6.41 -4.63
CA LEU A 151 -4.21 -7.65 -4.29
C LEU A 151 -3.19 -8.78 -4.04
N GLY A 152 -2.22 -8.93 -4.94
CA GLY A 152 -1.14 -9.90 -4.76
C GLY A 152 -0.31 -9.62 -3.51
N SER A 153 -0.01 -8.35 -3.23
CA SER A 153 0.71 -7.92 -2.03
C SER A 153 -0.10 -8.17 -0.74
N ALA A 154 -1.41 -7.91 -0.77
CA ALA A 154 -2.32 -8.17 0.33
C ALA A 154 -2.40 -9.67 0.64
N ARG A 155 -2.53 -10.51 -0.40
CA ARG A 155 -2.50 -11.97 -0.26
C ARG A 155 -1.18 -12.46 0.32
N TYR A 156 -0.05 -11.91 -0.12
CA TYR A 156 1.26 -12.22 0.46
C TYR A 156 1.29 -11.89 1.95
N ALA A 157 0.85 -10.68 2.32
CA ALA A 157 0.82 -10.23 3.71
C ALA A 157 -0.16 -11.03 4.60
N SER A 158 -1.25 -11.55 4.02
CA SER A 158 -2.18 -12.47 4.68
C SER A 158 -1.75 -13.95 4.61
N ARG A 159 -0.52 -14.24 4.16
CA ARG A 159 0.08 -15.58 4.01
C ARG A 159 -0.58 -16.50 2.96
N ASP A 160 -1.41 -15.95 2.09
CA ASP A 160 -1.88 -16.65 0.89
C ASP A 160 -0.83 -16.52 -0.23
N TYR A 161 0.30 -17.20 -0.03
CA TYR A 161 1.44 -17.12 -0.94
C TYR A 161 1.15 -17.71 -2.32
N LYS A 162 0.30 -18.75 -2.40
CA LYS A 162 -0.09 -19.37 -3.67
C LYS A 162 -0.97 -18.40 -4.48
N GLY A 163 -2.00 -17.82 -3.85
CA GLY A 163 -2.85 -16.84 -4.50
C GLY A 163 -2.10 -15.56 -4.87
N ALA A 164 -1.13 -15.13 -4.05
CA ALA A 164 -0.26 -14.00 -4.39
C ALA A 164 0.54 -14.25 -5.69
N ILE A 165 1.15 -15.43 -5.81
CA ILE A 165 1.91 -15.82 -7.00
C ILE A 165 1.01 -15.86 -8.24
N GLU A 166 -0.16 -16.49 -8.13
CA GLU A 166 -1.12 -16.57 -9.24
C GLU A 166 -1.56 -15.18 -9.72
N GLN A 167 -1.97 -14.32 -8.78
CA GLN A 167 -2.45 -12.98 -9.09
C GLN A 167 -1.38 -12.11 -9.77
N LEU A 168 -0.15 -12.15 -9.25
CA LEU A 168 0.94 -11.32 -9.78
C LEU A 168 1.48 -11.87 -11.10
N ASN A 169 1.45 -13.18 -11.32
CA ASN A 169 1.74 -13.74 -12.64
C ASN A 169 0.71 -13.30 -13.68
N ASN A 170 -0.58 -13.24 -13.31
CA ASN A 170 -1.63 -12.74 -14.19
C ASN A 170 -1.37 -11.28 -14.61
N LEU A 171 -1.00 -10.43 -13.65
CA LEU A 171 -0.59 -9.05 -13.90
C LEU A 171 0.59 -8.98 -14.89
N LEU A 172 1.64 -9.78 -14.66
CA LEU A 172 2.84 -9.78 -15.52
C LEU A 172 2.57 -10.31 -16.92
N GLN A 173 1.59 -11.20 -17.09
CA GLN A 173 1.18 -11.70 -18.41
C GLN A 173 0.33 -10.68 -19.17
N LYS A 174 -0.60 -10.00 -18.48
CA LYS A 174 -1.51 -9.02 -19.10
C LYS A 174 -0.88 -7.64 -19.29
N SER A 175 0.08 -7.28 -18.45
CA SER A 175 0.71 -5.96 -18.44
C SER A 175 2.22 -6.08 -18.25
N PRO A 176 2.95 -6.64 -19.23
CA PRO A 176 4.39 -6.87 -19.13
C PRO A 176 5.21 -5.58 -18.94
N ASP A 177 4.72 -4.46 -19.48
CA ASP A 177 5.37 -3.15 -19.41
C ASP A 177 4.92 -2.32 -18.18
N ASN A 178 4.20 -2.93 -17.24
CA ASN A 178 3.72 -2.23 -16.06
C ASN A 178 4.90 -1.74 -15.20
N ALA A 179 4.86 -0.48 -14.75
CA ALA A 179 5.90 0.11 -13.91
C ALA A 179 6.18 -0.67 -12.60
N ARG A 180 5.18 -1.42 -12.10
CA ARG A 180 5.28 -2.28 -10.90
C ARG A 180 5.66 -3.72 -11.20
N ALA A 181 5.88 -4.10 -12.46
CA ALA A 181 6.36 -5.44 -12.82
C ALA A 181 7.59 -5.91 -11.99
N PRO A 182 8.66 -5.10 -11.81
CA PRO A 182 9.79 -5.49 -10.96
C PRO A 182 9.40 -5.73 -9.50
N ASP A 183 8.48 -4.92 -8.95
CA ASP A 183 7.99 -5.08 -7.58
C ASP A 183 7.10 -6.31 -7.43
N ALA A 184 6.25 -6.59 -8.42
CA ALA A 184 5.43 -7.80 -8.46
C ALA A 184 6.30 -9.06 -8.43
N LEU A 185 7.39 -9.08 -9.20
CA LEU A 185 8.35 -10.18 -9.18
C LEU A 185 9.03 -10.35 -7.81
N LEU A 186 9.30 -9.26 -7.08
CA LEU A 186 9.84 -9.36 -5.72
C LEU A 186 8.85 -10.02 -4.75
N VAL A 187 7.57 -9.72 -4.87
CA VAL A 187 6.52 -10.34 -4.04
C VAL A 187 6.34 -11.81 -4.43
N ILE A 188 6.41 -12.16 -5.71
CA ILE A 188 6.44 -13.56 -6.17
C ILE A 188 7.64 -14.30 -5.58
N ALA A 189 8.85 -13.74 -5.69
CA ALA A 189 10.05 -14.35 -5.12
C ALA A 189 9.94 -14.52 -3.60
N GLY A 190 9.42 -13.51 -2.88
CA GLY A 190 9.14 -13.61 -1.46
C GLY A 190 8.16 -14.73 -1.14
N SER A 191 7.06 -14.82 -1.89
CA SER A 191 6.05 -15.89 -1.76
C SER A 191 6.64 -17.28 -2.00
N GLN A 192 7.53 -17.41 -2.99
CA GLN A 192 8.22 -18.67 -3.28
C GLN A 192 9.16 -19.08 -2.14
N ILE A 193 9.87 -18.13 -1.52
CA ILE A 193 10.71 -18.39 -0.35
C ILE A 193 9.87 -18.91 0.83
N GLU A 194 8.76 -18.24 1.12
CA GLU A 194 7.83 -18.63 2.20
C GLU A 194 7.23 -20.03 1.97
N LEU A 195 7.07 -20.43 0.71
CA LEU A 195 6.64 -21.78 0.32
C LEU A 195 7.78 -22.80 0.26
N ASN A 196 8.98 -22.47 0.75
CA ASN A 196 10.20 -23.28 0.66
C ASN A 196 10.65 -23.60 -0.79
N ASN A 197 10.11 -22.91 -1.79
CA ASN A 197 10.51 -23.04 -3.18
C ASN A 197 11.71 -22.13 -3.51
N ARG A 198 12.87 -22.42 -2.90
CA ARG A 198 14.11 -21.65 -3.12
C ARG A 198 14.57 -21.64 -4.58
N ALA A 199 14.40 -22.76 -5.29
CA ALA A 199 14.76 -22.87 -6.70
C ALA A 199 13.92 -21.91 -7.56
N GLY A 200 12.60 -21.88 -7.35
CA GLY A 200 11.70 -20.94 -8.01
C GLY A 200 12.02 -19.48 -7.66
N ALA A 201 12.28 -19.20 -6.37
CA ALA A 201 12.66 -17.87 -5.92
C ALA A 201 13.95 -17.37 -6.61
N LYS A 202 14.96 -18.23 -6.72
CA LYS A 202 16.22 -17.91 -7.41
C LYS A 202 15.97 -17.53 -8.87
N THR A 203 15.19 -18.33 -9.59
CA THR A 203 14.82 -18.05 -10.99
C THR A 203 14.10 -16.70 -11.13
N THR A 204 13.12 -16.43 -10.24
CA THR A 204 12.39 -15.16 -10.24
C THR A 204 13.30 -13.96 -9.96
N LEU A 205 14.18 -14.06 -8.96
CA LEU A 205 15.11 -12.98 -8.62
C LEU A 205 16.12 -12.73 -9.73
N GLN A 206 16.63 -13.78 -10.36
CA GLN A 206 17.52 -13.66 -11.54
C GLN A 206 16.82 -12.97 -12.70
N ARG A 207 15.52 -13.25 -12.92
CA ARG A 207 14.71 -12.55 -13.90
C ARG A 207 14.65 -11.05 -13.62
N ILE A 208 14.47 -10.63 -12.36
CA ILE A 208 14.46 -9.20 -12.00
C ILE A 208 15.78 -8.53 -12.37
N VAL A 209 16.92 -9.17 -12.05
CA VAL A 209 18.25 -8.61 -12.35
C VAL A 209 18.50 -8.51 -13.84
N ARG A 210 18.00 -9.47 -14.63
CA ARG A 210 18.16 -9.51 -16.09
C ARG A 210 17.23 -8.53 -16.80
N ASP A 211 15.95 -8.54 -16.46
CA ASP A 211 14.90 -7.81 -17.19
C ASP A 211 14.75 -6.36 -16.69
N TYR A 212 15.08 -6.08 -15.42
CA TYR A 212 14.91 -4.76 -14.79
C TYR A 212 16.18 -4.27 -14.06
N PRO A 213 17.37 -4.26 -14.70
CA PRO A 213 18.67 -4.05 -14.03
C PRO A 213 18.82 -2.71 -13.30
N ASN A 214 18.08 -1.68 -13.73
CA ASN A 214 18.14 -0.32 -13.18
C ASN A 214 17.06 -0.03 -12.12
N SER A 215 16.22 -1.03 -11.80
CA SER A 215 15.15 -0.86 -10.82
C SER A 215 15.67 -1.01 -9.37
N PRO A 216 15.03 -0.36 -8.37
CA PRO A 216 15.30 -0.65 -6.96
C PRO A 216 15.13 -2.13 -6.63
N ALA A 217 14.19 -2.80 -7.30
CA ALA A 217 13.94 -4.22 -7.16
C ALA A 217 15.14 -5.10 -7.55
N ALA A 218 15.92 -4.70 -8.56
CA ALA A 218 17.11 -5.46 -8.95
C ALA A 218 18.19 -5.44 -7.87
N ASN A 219 18.35 -4.34 -7.13
CA ASN A 219 19.28 -4.27 -6.01
C ASN A 219 18.82 -5.22 -4.89
N THR A 220 17.54 -5.16 -4.52
CA THR A 220 16.94 -6.10 -3.57
C THR A 220 17.10 -7.56 -4.02
N ALA A 221 16.93 -7.82 -5.32
CA ALA A 221 17.05 -9.16 -5.88
C ALA A 221 18.47 -9.71 -5.79
N LYS A 222 19.49 -8.88 -6.10
CA LYS A 222 20.91 -9.24 -5.94
C LYS A 222 21.24 -9.59 -4.50
N SER A 223 20.78 -8.78 -3.53
CA SER A 223 21.00 -9.06 -2.10
C SER A 223 20.34 -10.37 -1.67
N ARG A 224 19.09 -10.63 -2.09
CA ARG A 224 18.40 -11.87 -1.74
C ARG A 224 19.04 -13.12 -2.37
N LEU A 225 19.56 -13.00 -3.59
CA LEU A 225 20.25 -14.10 -4.28
C LEU A 225 21.50 -14.58 -3.55
N GLN A 226 22.17 -13.71 -2.79
CA GLN A 226 23.35 -14.09 -1.99
C GLN A 226 22.98 -14.92 -0.75
N LEU A 227 21.72 -14.89 -0.32
CA LEU A 227 21.22 -15.56 0.89
C LEU A 227 20.53 -16.90 0.60
N LEU A 228 20.26 -17.21 -0.66
CA LEU A 228 19.51 -18.39 -1.11
C LEU A 228 20.37 -19.61 -1.34
#